data_AF-A0A1M2VQS3-F1
#
_entry.id   AF-A0A1M2VQS3-F1
#
_cell.length_a   1.000
_cell.length_b   1.000
_cell.length_c   1.000
_cell.angle_alpha   90.00
_cell.angle_beta   90.00
_cell.angle_gamma   90.00
#
_symmetry.space_group_name_H-M   'P 1'
#
loop_
_entity.id
_entity.type
_entity.pdbx_description
1 polymer ?
#
loop_
_entity_poly.entity_id
_entity_poly.type
_entity_poly.pdbx_seq_one_letter_code
_entity_poly.pdbx_strand_id
1 'polypeptide(L)'
;MIGKKAARDKARSKAHRKSARRAAEKESSVQQSATERRVKDVARKRYAQCTKAVEVDISMQGPRTGSRTEKTASPVAATAFVGRRQPSDWDGGLILTKDDAIKHGLRYIAWDGCEPKALLDKAGKICAVLVGSPKDKVGWAQVNDQAQSLFDQARSEFKLDPKQTTHRRGSYPAVAAGISYGGGQTRVSNLSHSDHNEGIVSRLLQHPAIKRLAGFGDGEHD
;
A
#
# COMPACT_ATOMS: atom_id res chain seq x y z
N MET A 1 7.82 -50.74 31.75
CA MET A 1 7.09 -49.68 31.00
C MET A 1 7.91 -48.39 30.72
N ILE A 2 9.25 -48.39 30.84
CA ILE A 2 10.06 -47.16 30.80
C ILE A 2 10.52 -46.74 29.38
N GLY A 3 10.66 -47.69 28.44
CA GLY A 3 11.21 -47.42 27.11
C GLY A 3 10.34 -46.61 26.13
N LYS A 4 9.00 -46.66 26.26
CA LYS A 4 8.08 -45.96 25.33
C LYS A 4 8.07 -44.44 25.54
N LYS A 5 8.34 -43.95 26.76
CA LYS A 5 8.33 -42.52 27.10
C LYS A 5 9.57 -41.80 26.54
N ALA A 6 10.75 -42.40 26.72
CA ALA A 6 12.02 -41.88 26.20
C ALA A 6 12.05 -41.81 24.66
N ALA A 7 11.47 -42.79 23.97
CA ALA A 7 11.35 -42.77 22.50
C ALA A 7 10.44 -41.63 22.01
N ARG A 8 9.33 -41.36 22.72
CA ARG A 8 8.40 -40.27 22.40
C ARG A 8 9.03 -38.90 22.61
N ASP A 9 9.81 -38.73 23.66
CA ASP A 9 10.51 -37.47 23.95
C ASP A 9 11.65 -37.21 22.95
N LYS A 10 12.37 -38.26 22.51
CA LYS A 10 13.37 -38.16 21.44
C LYS A 10 12.75 -37.79 20.11
N ALA A 11 11.57 -38.34 19.77
CA ALA A 11 10.82 -37.98 18.57
C ALA A 11 10.34 -36.52 18.60
N ARG A 12 9.82 -36.06 19.75
CA ARG A 12 9.39 -34.67 19.95
C ARG A 12 10.56 -33.69 19.84
N SER A 13 11.72 -34.01 20.42
CA SER A 13 12.94 -33.21 20.29
C SER A 13 13.41 -33.12 18.82
N LYS A 14 13.38 -34.23 18.08
CA LYS A 14 13.74 -34.25 16.66
C LYS A 14 12.79 -33.41 15.80
N ALA A 15 11.49 -33.47 16.08
CA ALA A 15 10.48 -32.64 15.42
C ALA A 15 10.69 -31.15 15.69
N HIS A 16 10.99 -30.77 16.93
CA HIS A 16 11.28 -29.38 17.32
C HIS A 16 12.55 -28.84 16.64
N ARG A 17 13.63 -29.63 16.57
CA ARG A 17 14.85 -29.23 15.85
C ARG A 17 14.58 -29.06 14.35
N LYS A 18 13.76 -29.93 13.75
CA LYS A 18 13.39 -29.83 12.33
C LYS A 18 12.52 -28.61 12.05
N SER A 19 11.59 -28.24 12.94
CA SER A 19 10.79 -27.01 12.79
C SER A 19 11.63 -25.75 12.97
N ALA A 20 12.55 -25.73 13.96
CA ALA A 20 13.45 -24.60 14.17
C ALA A 20 14.39 -24.39 12.97
N ARG A 21 14.93 -25.47 12.39
CA ARG A 21 15.78 -25.36 11.18
C ARG A 21 15.00 -24.81 9.98
N ARG A 22 13.77 -25.28 9.78
CA ARG A 22 12.89 -24.77 8.71
C ARG A 22 12.49 -23.30 8.91
N ALA A 23 12.30 -22.87 10.17
CA ALA A 23 12.02 -21.47 10.48
C ALA A 23 13.24 -20.58 10.16
N ALA A 24 14.45 -21.00 10.55
CA ALA A 24 15.68 -20.29 10.25
C ALA A 24 15.99 -20.25 8.73
N GLU A 25 15.80 -21.37 8.02
CA GLU A 25 15.91 -21.42 6.55
C GLU A 25 14.91 -20.44 5.90
N LYS A 26 13.66 -20.38 6.40
CA LYS A 26 12.64 -19.46 5.88
C LYS A 26 12.95 -18.00 6.20
N GLU A 27 13.39 -17.67 7.41
CA GLU A 27 13.85 -16.32 7.79
C GLU A 27 15.02 -15.86 6.93
N SER A 28 16.02 -16.73 6.70
CA SER A 28 17.15 -16.41 5.83
C SER A 28 16.70 -16.15 4.39
N SER A 29 15.76 -16.93 3.84
CA SER A 29 15.22 -16.72 2.50
C SER A 29 14.43 -15.41 2.35
N VAL A 30 13.70 -15.00 3.40
CA VAL A 30 12.96 -13.73 3.43
C VAL A 30 13.92 -12.54 3.57
N GLN A 31 14.97 -12.67 4.38
CA GLN A 31 16.02 -11.65 4.46
C GLN A 31 16.77 -11.52 3.13
N GLN A 32 17.10 -12.63 2.47
CA GLN A 32 17.80 -12.63 1.19
C GLN A 32 16.93 -11.97 0.09
N SER A 33 15.64 -12.31 -0.01
CA SER A 33 14.73 -11.69 -0.99
C SER A 33 14.45 -10.21 -0.74
N ALA A 34 14.39 -9.78 0.53
CA ALA A 34 14.26 -8.37 0.89
C ALA A 34 15.54 -7.58 0.55
N THR A 35 16.71 -8.20 0.64
CA THR A 35 18.01 -7.59 0.29
C THR A 35 18.23 -7.56 -1.23
N GLU A 36 17.64 -8.52 -1.97
CA GLU A 36 17.71 -8.64 -3.43
C GLU A 36 16.71 -7.76 -4.19
N ARG A 37 15.76 -7.09 -3.51
CA ARG A 37 14.96 -6.00 -4.10
C ARG A 37 15.82 -4.76 -4.34
N ARG A 38 16.85 -4.91 -5.15
CA ARG A 38 17.60 -3.84 -5.79
C ARG A 38 16.63 -3.19 -6.77
N VAL A 39 16.07 -2.03 -6.38
CA VAL A 39 15.45 -1.12 -7.35
C VAL A 39 16.49 -0.93 -8.46
N LYS A 40 16.20 -1.44 -9.67
CA LYS A 40 17.14 -1.41 -10.79
C LYS A 40 17.67 0.02 -10.92
N ASP A 41 18.98 0.20 -11.08
CA ASP A 41 19.61 1.53 -11.16
C ASP A 41 18.96 2.41 -12.24
N VAL A 42 18.40 1.78 -13.29
CA VAL A 42 17.59 2.41 -14.34
C VAL A 42 16.31 3.05 -13.80
N ALA A 43 15.58 2.40 -12.89
CA ALA A 43 14.40 2.97 -12.24
C ALA A 43 14.81 4.16 -11.35
N ARG A 44 15.86 4.01 -10.53
CA ARG A 44 16.43 5.11 -9.74
C ARG A 44 16.77 6.32 -10.61
N LYS A 45 17.46 6.10 -11.73
CA LYS A 45 17.89 7.15 -12.65
C LYS A 45 16.69 7.82 -13.35
N ARG A 46 15.68 7.05 -13.77
CA ARG A 46 14.46 7.57 -14.42
C ARG A 46 13.60 8.42 -13.48
N TYR A 47 13.39 7.98 -12.23
CA TYR A 47 12.59 8.72 -11.27
C TYR A 47 13.34 9.90 -10.63
N ALA A 48 14.64 9.76 -10.35
CA ALA A 48 15.42 10.83 -9.74
C ALA A 48 15.76 11.99 -10.70
N GLN A 49 15.96 11.72 -12.00
CA GLN A 49 16.38 12.76 -12.96
C GLN A 49 15.22 13.56 -13.58
N CYS A 50 13.99 13.03 -13.56
CA CYS A 50 12.85 13.66 -14.23
C CYS A 50 11.85 14.36 -13.30
N THR A 51 12.06 14.34 -11.98
CA THR A 51 11.07 14.88 -11.06
C THR A 51 11.30 16.38 -10.85
N LYS A 52 10.42 17.20 -11.41
CA LYS A 52 10.39 18.64 -11.09
C LYS A 52 10.02 18.78 -9.60
N ALA A 53 10.84 19.49 -8.85
CA ALA A 53 10.59 19.77 -7.44
C ALA A 53 9.90 21.13 -7.28
N VAL A 54 8.92 21.21 -6.39
CA VAL A 54 8.27 22.46 -5.99
C VAL A 54 8.30 22.56 -4.48
N GLU A 55 8.91 23.61 -3.96
CA GLU A 55 8.88 23.90 -2.54
C GLU A 55 7.46 24.34 -2.13
N VAL A 56 6.98 23.77 -1.04
CA VAL A 56 5.71 24.09 -0.38
C VAL A 56 6.00 24.72 0.98
N ASP A 57 5.16 25.68 1.37
CA ASP A 57 5.16 26.26 2.71
C ASP A 57 4.53 25.28 3.72
N ILE A 58 5.16 24.12 3.84
CA ILE A 58 4.84 23.08 4.82
C ILE A 58 6.14 22.85 5.57
N SER A 59 6.09 22.86 6.91
CA SER A 59 7.19 22.41 7.74
C SER A 59 6.88 21.02 8.23
N MET A 60 7.62 20.01 7.78
CA MET A 60 7.58 18.67 8.40
C MET A 60 8.30 18.63 9.75
N GLN A 61 8.93 19.74 10.16
CA GLN A 61 9.33 19.94 11.54
C GLN A 61 8.11 20.44 12.31
N GLY A 62 7.42 19.53 13.01
CA GLY A 62 6.34 19.92 13.92
C GLY A 62 6.86 20.84 15.04
N PRO A 63 5.97 21.53 15.78
CA PRO A 63 6.35 22.27 16.97
C PRO A 63 7.13 21.35 17.90
N ARG A 64 8.36 21.73 18.26
CA ARG A 64 9.15 21.03 19.29
C ARG A 64 8.60 21.36 20.67
N THR A 65 7.34 21.04 20.95
CA THR A 65 6.80 21.04 22.32
C THR A 65 7.14 19.70 22.97
N GLY A 66 8.40 19.58 23.36
CA GLY A 66 8.89 18.42 24.09
C GLY A 66 10.40 18.34 23.95
N SER A 67 11.10 18.65 25.03
CA SER A 67 12.52 18.38 25.17
C SER A 67 12.76 16.88 24.98
N ARG A 68 13.20 16.49 23.79
CA ARG A 68 13.94 15.23 23.64
C ARG A 68 15.15 15.56 22.79
N THR A 69 16.27 15.55 23.50
CA THR A 69 17.63 15.61 22.99
C THR A 69 17.80 14.79 21.71
N GLU A 70 18.62 15.34 20.83
CA GLU A 70 18.98 14.82 19.52
C GLU A 70 19.14 13.30 19.49
N LYS A 71 18.33 12.65 18.65
CA LYS A 71 18.77 11.52 17.84
C LYS A 71 18.17 11.66 16.45
N THR A 72 19.05 11.87 15.48
CA THR A 72 18.85 11.72 14.04
C THR A 72 18.44 10.28 13.72
N ALA A 73 17.18 9.96 13.98
CA ALA A 73 16.52 8.79 13.46
C ALA A 73 15.03 9.11 13.51
N SER A 74 14.51 9.72 12.44
CA SER A 74 13.08 9.60 12.18
C SER A 74 12.88 8.11 11.90
N PRO A 75 12.26 7.32 12.81
CA PRO A 75 11.96 5.95 12.50
C PRO A 75 10.86 6.05 11.45
N VAL A 76 11.24 5.85 10.19
CA VAL A 76 10.28 5.59 9.13
C VAL A 76 9.39 4.47 9.65
N ALA A 77 8.11 4.80 9.87
CA ALA A 77 7.02 3.86 10.13
C ALA A 77 7.03 3.06 11.45
N ALA A 78 6.91 3.71 12.62
CA ALA A 78 6.40 2.99 13.80
C ALA A 78 4.87 2.80 13.76
N THR A 79 4.09 3.79 13.29
CA THR A 79 2.65 3.67 13.00
C THR A 79 2.20 4.85 12.12
N ALA A 80 2.52 4.82 10.82
CA ALA A 80 2.17 5.91 9.88
C ALA A 80 0.65 6.06 9.57
N PHE A 81 -0.23 5.44 10.35
CA PHE A 81 -1.66 5.39 10.06
C PHE A 81 -2.44 5.63 11.34
N VAL A 82 -2.85 6.88 11.54
CA VAL A 82 -4.17 7.31 12.04
C VAL A 82 -3.96 8.79 12.39
N GLY A 83 -4.29 9.68 11.45
CA GLY A 83 -4.57 11.06 11.82
C GLY A 83 -5.68 11.03 12.87
N ARG A 84 -5.56 11.82 13.94
CA ARG A 84 -6.68 11.98 14.87
C ARG A 84 -7.87 12.42 14.06
N ARG A 85 -8.98 11.68 14.15
CA ARG A 85 -10.27 12.14 13.63
C ARG A 85 -10.61 13.40 14.42
N GLN A 86 -10.31 14.56 13.85
CA GLN A 86 -10.93 15.77 14.33
C GLN A 86 -12.43 15.61 14.06
N PRO A 87 -13.30 15.99 15.02
CA PRO A 87 -14.68 16.27 14.67
C PRO A 87 -14.61 17.16 13.44
N SER A 88 -15.15 16.67 12.33
CA SER A 88 -15.30 17.53 11.18
C SER A 88 -16.46 18.43 11.56
N ASP A 89 -16.16 19.67 11.93
CA ASP A 89 -17.09 20.81 11.88
C ASP A 89 -17.50 21.11 10.41
N TRP A 90 -17.13 20.20 9.50
CA TRP A 90 -17.48 20.20 8.10
C TRP A 90 -18.95 19.86 7.95
N ASP A 91 -19.76 20.87 8.14
CA ASP A 91 -21.14 20.95 7.69
C ASP A 91 -21.16 20.52 6.22
N GLY A 92 -21.86 19.43 5.92
CA GLY A 92 -21.73 18.71 4.67
C GLY A 92 -21.74 19.60 3.42
N GLY A 93 -20.75 19.41 2.56
CA GLY A 93 -20.97 19.63 1.12
C GLY A 93 -20.48 20.93 0.48
N LEU A 94 -19.52 21.65 1.05
CA LEU A 94 -18.77 22.62 0.24
C LEU A 94 -17.87 21.86 -0.76
N ILE A 95 -18.44 21.56 -1.92
CA ILE A 95 -17.66 21.31 -3.14
C ILE A 95 -16.94 22.63 -3.44
N LEU A 96 -15.72 22.77 -2.93
CA LEU A 96 -14.89 23.92 -3.22
C LEU A 96 -14.47 23.87 -4.68
N THR A 97 -14.89 24.87 -5.45
CA THR A 97 -14.31 25.08 -6.77
C THR A 97 -12.83 25.45 -6.62
N LYS A 98 -12.06 25.30 -7.69
CA LYS A 98 -10.66 25.74 -7.71
C LYS A 98 -10.52 27.19 -7.25
N ASP A 99 -11.42 28.06 -7.72
CA ASP A 99 -11.37 29.49 -7.42
C ASP A 99 -11.70 29.77 -5.95
N ASP A 100 -12.66 29.04 -5.36
CA ASP A 100 -13.00 29.19 -3.96
C ASP A 100 -11.87 28.68 -3.05
N ALA A 101 -11.25 27.55 -3.41
CA ALA A 101 -10.06 27.05 -2.72
C ALA A 101 -8.92 28.09 -2.70
N ILE A 102 -8.69 28.78 -3.82
CA ILE A 102 -7.70 29.85 -3.91
C ILE A 102 -8.09 31.05 -3.03
N LYS A 103 -9.37 31.46 -3.04
CA LYS A 103 -9.88 32.53 -2.15
C LYS A 103 -9.72 32.18 -0.68
N HIS A 104 -9.82 30.91 -0.31
CA HIS A 104 -9.55 30.41 1.04
C HIS A 104 -8.05 30.31 1.38
N GLY A 105 -7.16 30.80 0.51
CA GLY A 105 -5.73 30.87 0.75
C GLY A 105 -4.96 29.60 0.37
N LEU A 106 -5.59 28.63 -0.31
CA LEU A 106 -4.88 27.46 -0.83
C LEU A 106 -4.05 27.83 -2.06
N ARG A 107 -2.79 27.42 -2.07
CA ARG A 107 -1.91 27.61 -3.22
C ARG A 107 -2.20 26.54 -4.28
N TYR A 108 -2.62 26.98 -5.46
CA TYR A 108 -2.78 26.08 -6.60
C TYR A 108 -1.42 25.69 -7.20
N ILE A 109 -1.19 24.38 -7.34
CA ILE A 109 0.00 23.83 -8.00
C ILE A 109 -0.45 23.22 -9.33
N ALA A 110 -0.12 23.88 -10.44
CA ALA A 110 -0.43 23.36 -11.77
C ALA A 110 0.31 22.04 -12.02
N TRP A 111 -0.42 21.04 -12.49
CA TRP A 111 0.08 19.71 -12.80
C TRP A 111 -0.72 19.11 -13.95
N ASP A 112 -0.03 18.44 -14.86
CA ASP A 112 -0.59 17.87 -16.09
C ASP A 112 -1.07 16.43 -15.92
N GLY A 113 -0.94 15.85 -14.73
CA GLY A 113 -1.27 14.46 -14.43
C GLY A 113 -0.31 13.44 -15.06
N CYS A 114 0.76 13.89 -15.72
CA CYS A 114 1.65 13.03 -16.48
C CYS A 114 3.07 13.06 -15.92
N GLU A 115 3.65 14.24 -15.76
CA GLU A 115 5.02 14.35 -15.28
C GLU A 115 5.08 14.23 -13.75
N PRO A 116 5.96 13.38 -13.19
CA PRO A 116 6.10 13.30 -11.75
C PRO A 116 6.61 14.63 -11.17
N LYS A 117 6.03 15.06 -10.05
CA LYS A 117 6.39 16.30 -9.35
C LYS A 117 6.52 16.06 -7.86
N ALA A 118 7.68 16.35 -7.29
CA ALA A 118 7.91 16.25 -5.84
C ALA A 118 7.55 17.58 -5.16
N LEU A 119 6.86 17.51 -4.02
CA LEU A 119 6.59 18.64 -3.17
C LEU A 119 7.56 18.60 -1.98
N LEU A 120 8.39 19.64 -1.86
CA LEU A 120 9.44 19.72 -0.84
C LEU A 120 9.04 20.66 0.31
N ASP A 121 9.32 20.31 1.56
CA ASP A 121 9.23 21.28 2.67
C ASP A 121 10.30 22.38 2.55
N LYS A 122 10.22 23.36 3.45
CA LYS A 122 11.23 24.41 3.63
C LYS A 122 12.66 23.90 3.89
N ALA A 123 12.82 22.64 4.30
CA ALA A 123 14.10 22.01 4.55
C ALA A 123 14.56 21.12 3.38
N GLY A 124 13.89 21.18 2.22
CA GLY A 124 14.20 20.39 1.04
C GLY A 124 13.78 18.92 1.11
N LYS A 125 12.95 18.52 2.08
CA LYS A 125 12.48 17.14 2.25
C LYS A 125 11.19 16.90 1.49
N ILE A 126 11.09 15.75 0.83
CA ILE A 126 9.88 15.35 0.11
C ILE A 126 8.73 15.13 1.11
N CYS A 127 7.69 15.94 0.99
CA CYS A 127 6.45 15.83 1.76
C CYS A 127 5.38 15.02 1.03
N ALA A 128 5.35 15.14 -0.30
CA ALA A 128 4.41 14.45 -1.17
C ALA A 128 4.98 14.33 -2.58
N VAL A 129 4.45 13.40 -3.36
CA VAL A 129 4.81 13.21 -4.78
C VAL A 129 3.54 13.11 -5.60
N LEU A 130 3.43 13.94 -6.62
CA LEU A 130 2.48 13.76 -7.71
C LEU A 130 3.11 12.75 -8.66
N VAL A 131 2.61 11.52 -8.68
CA VAL A 131 3.33 10.35 -9.24
C VAL A 131 3.40 10.36 -10.77
N GLY A 132 2.44 10.99 -11.45
CA GLY A 132 2.37 11.03 -12.91
C GLY A 132 1.62 9.84 -13.48
N SER A 133 1.82 9.63 -14.79
CA SER A 133 1.34 8.45 -15.52
C SER A 133 2.45 7.91 -16.42
N PRO A 134 2.35 6.66 -16.88
CA PRO A 134 3.23 6.11 -17.91
C PRO A 134 3.28 6.98 -19.18
N LYS A 135 4.38 6.86 -19.93
CA LYS A 135 4.60 7.67 -21.15
C LYS A 135 3.61 7.32 -22.27
N ASP A 136 3.14 6.09 -22.33
CA ASP A 136 2.19 5.59 -23.31
C ASP A 136 0.76 6.01 -22.95
N LYS A 137 0.43 7.29 -23.18
CA LYS A 137 -0.87 7.85 -22.78
C LYS A 137 -2.08 7.07 -23.32
N VAL A 138 -2.02 6.62 -24.58
CA VAL A 138 -3.10 5.85 -25.21
C VAL A 138 -3.27 4.48 -24.56
N GLY A 139 -2.17 3.76 -24.36
CA GLY A 139 -2.19 2.46 -23.68
C GLY A 139 -2.64 2.57 -22.23
N TRP A 140 -2.19 3.62 -21.54
CA TRP A 140 -2.58 3.89 -20.16
C TRP A 140 -4.07 4.20 -20.02
N ALA A 141 -4.65 5.04 -20.88
CA ALA A 141 -6.08 5.32 -20.87
C ALA A 141 -6.88 4.03 -21.07
N GLN A 142 -6.52 3.21 -22.06
CA GLN A 142 -7.17 1.93 -22.33
C GLN A 142 -7.09 0.97 -21.13
N VAL A 143 -5.95 0.92 -20.44
CA VAL A 143 -5.78 0.11 -19.22
C VAL A 143 -6.72 0.57 -18.11
N ASN A 144 -6.91 1.88 -17.93
CA ASN A 144 -7.84 2.41 -16.94
C ASN A 144 -9.29 2.09 -17.31
N ASP A 145 -9.69 2.26 -18.57
CA ASP A 145 -11.04 1.93 -19.05
C ASP A 145 -11.36 0.44 -18.88
N GLN A 146 -10.40 -0.42 -19.20
CA GLN A 146 -10.50 -1.87 -19.00
C GLN A 146 -10.63 -2.22 -17.52
N ALA A 147 -9.82 -1.62 -16.66
CA ALA A 147 -9.89 -1.86 -15.22
C ALA A 147 -11.24 -1.41 -14.65
N GLN A 148 -11.73 -0.24 -15.04
CA GLN A 148 -13.04 0.26 -14.63
C GLN A 148 -14.16 -0.72 -15.05
N SER A 149 -14.20 -1.09 -16.33
CA SER A 149 -15.20 -2.03 -16.85
C SER A 149 -15.18 -3.37 -16.11
N LEU A 150 -13.98 -3.86 -15.79
CA LEU A 150 -13.78 -5.11 -15.05
C LEU A 150 -14.27 -5.00 -13.61
N PHE A 151 -14.06 -3.87 -12.94
CA PHE A 151 -14.60 -3.64 -11.60
C PHE A 151 -16.13 -3.46 -11.60
N ASP A 152 -16.69 -2.80 -12.60
CA ASP A 152 -18.14 -2.66 -12.76
C ASP A 152 -18.83 -4.01 -13.00
N GLN A 153 -18.22 -4.86 -13.84
CA GLN A 153 -18.66 -6.24 -14.02
C GLN A 153 -18.50 -7.06 -12.74
N ALA A 154 -17.36 -6.97 -12.07
CA ALA A 154 -17.15 -7.70 -10.82
C ALA A 154 -18.18 -7.27 -9.77
N ARG A 155 -18.50 -5.98 -9.68
CA ARG A 155 -19.49 -5.44 -8.74
C ARG A 155 -20.89 -6.04 -8.96
N SER A 156 -21.31 -6.27 -10.21
CA SER A 156 -22.62 -6.85 -10.50
C SER A 156 -22.69 -8.36 -10.22
N GLU A 157 -21.56 -9.06 -10.34
CA GLU A 157 -21.46 -10.51 -10.14
C GLU A 157 -21.12 -10.92 -8.69
N PHE A 158 -20.49 -10.03 -7.91
CA PHE A 158 -19.99 -10.34 -6.58
C PHE A 158 -21.11 -10.45 -5.55
N LYS A 159 -21.10 -11.52 -4.76
CA LYS A 159 -22.06 -11.73 -3.66
C LYS A 159 -21.53 -11.03 -2.40
N LEU A 160 -22.07 -9.86 -2.09
CA LEU A 160 -21.65 -9.01 -0.97
C LEU A 160 -22.42 -9.30 0.31
N ASP A 161 -21.71 -9.31 1.43
CA ASP A 161 -22.31 -9.25 2.78
C ASP A 161 -22.63 -7.78 3.14
N PRO A 162 -23.68 -7.50 3.93
CA PRO A 162 -23.97 -6.14 4.41
C PRO A 162 -22.80 -5.43 5.10
N LYS A 163 -21.89 -6.15 5.75
CA LYS A 163 -20.68 -5.58 6.36
C LYS A 163 -19.65 -5.09 5.33
N GLN A 164 -19.78 -5.52 4.08
CA GLN A 164 -18.89 -5.16 2.97
C GLN A 164 -19.40 -3.97 2.17
N THR A 165 -20.66 -3.55 2.35
CA THR A 165 -21.26 -2.42 1.62
C THR A 165 -21.12 -1.09 2.34
N THR A 166 -21.04 -1.12 3.68
CA THR A 166 -20.92 0.07 4.52
C THR A 166 -19.80 -0.10 5.53
N HIS A 167 -18.77 0.75 5.45
CA HIS A 167 -17.62 0.69 6.34
C HIS A 167 -17.04 2.08 6.66
N ARG A 168 -16.08 2.14 7.58
CA ARG A 168 -15.45 3.40 8.06
C ARG A 168 -14.88 4.30 6.94
N ARG A 169 -14.61 3.75 5.75
CA ARG A 169 -14.02 4.50 4.63
C ARG A 169 -15.06 5.01 3.62
N GLY A 170 -16.34 4.65 3.79
CA GLY A 170 -17.44 5.10 2.95
C GLY A 170 -18.52 4.04 2.74
N SER A 171 -19.55 4.44 2.01
CA SER A 171 -20.66 3.57 1.58
C SER A 171 -20.39 3.08 0.15
N TYR A 172 -19.52 2.09 0.04
CA TYR A 172 -19.23 1.39 -1.21
C TYR A 172 -18.81 -0.05 -0.93
N PRO A 173 -19.02 -0.98 -1.87
CA PRO A 173 -18.53 -2.35 -1.75
C PRO A 173 -17.01 -2.39 -1.58
N ALA A 174 -16.53 -3.02 -0.52
CA ALA A 174 -15.11 -3.27 -0.30
C ALA A 174 -14.87 -4.70 0.18
N VAL A 175 -13.93 -5.37 -0.49
CA VAL A 175 -13.55 -6.76 -0.20
C VAL A 175 -12.04 -6.83 -0.09
N ALA A 176 -11.55 -7.51 0.94
CA ALA A 176 -10.13 -7.76 1.12
C ALA A 176 -9.74 -9.03 0.36
N ALA A 177 -8.67 -8.96 -0.44
CA ALA A 177 -8.07 -10.09 -1.14
C ALA A 177 -6.56 -10.12 -0.88
N GLY A 178 -5.95 -11.31 -1.00
CA GLY A 178 -4.51 -11.50 -0.80
C GLY A 178 -4.14 -11.97 0.61
N ILE A 179 -2.93 -11.64 1.05
CA ILE A 179 -2.32 -12.22 2.25
C ILE A 179 -2.91 -11.62 3.52
N SER A 180 -3.31 -12.48 4.47
CA SER A 180 -3.72 -12.12 5.81
C SER A 180 -2.82 -12.76 6.87
N TYR A 181 -2.63 -12.02 7.96
CA TYR A 181 -1.95 -12.48 9.17
C TYR A 181 -2.51 -11.70 10.37
N GLY A 182 -3.04 -12.40 11.36
CA GLY A 182 -3.67 -11.80 12.55
C GLY A 182 -4.95 -12.54 12.98
N GLY A 183 -5.67 -11.99 13.96
CA GLY A 183 -6.97 -12.51 14.39
C GLY A 183 -6.98 -13.94 14.95
N GLY A 184 -5.83 -14.43 15.45
CA GLY A 184 -5.66 -15.81 15.93
C GLY A 184 -5.07 -16.78 14.91
N GLN A 185 -4.80 -16.33 13.68
CA GLN A 185 -4.05 -17.13 12.71
C GLN A 185 -2.59 -17.31 13.15
N THR A 186 -2.11 -18.55 13.14
CA THR A 186 -0.72 -18.91 13.50
C THR A 186 0.22 -18.93 12.30
N ARG A 187 -0.31 -18.76 11.09
CA ARG A 187 0.44 -18.79 9.83
C ARG A 187 -0.16 -17.79 8.85
N VAL A 188 0.71 -17.20 8.05
CA VAL A 188 0.35 -16.37 6.90
C VAL A 188 -0.41 -17.23 5.89
N SER A 189 -1.57 -16.75 5.44
CA SER A 189 -2.39 -17.39 4.41
C SER A 189 -3.10 -16.35 3.56
N ASN A 190 -3.48 -16.72 2.34
CA ASN A 190 -4.41 -15.88 1.58
C ASN A 190 -5.80 -15.92 2.23
N LEU A 191 -6.50 -14.79 2.14
CA LEU A 191 -7.93 -14.70 2.42
C LEU A 191 -8.68 -15.61 1.46
N SER A 192 -9.60 -16.39 1.99
CA SER A 192 -10.48 -17.25 1.22
C SER A 192 -11.85 -16.61 1.05
N HIS A 193 -12.39 -16.65 -0.16
CA HIS A 193 -13.78 -16.35 -0.44
C HIS A 193 -14.58 -17.63 -0.70
N SER A 194 -15.90 -17.52 -0.90
CA SER A 194 -16.68 -18.62 -1.47
C SER A 194 -16.19 -18.93 -2.89
N ASP A 195 -16.33 -20.17 -3.36
CA ASP A 195 -15.85 -20.58 -4.70
C ASP A 195 -16.29 -19.62 -5.82
N HIS A 196 -17.53 -19.12 -5.73
CA HIS A 196 -18.07 -18.11 -6.65
C HIS A 196 -17.28 -16.79 -6.61
N ASN A 197 -17.10 -16.21 -5.42
CA ASN A 197 -16.42 -14.92 -5.26
C ASN A 197 -14.90 -15.07 -5.49
N GLU A 198 -14.31 -16.20 -5.15
CA GLU A 198 -12.90 -16.50 -5.39
C GLU A 198 -12.58 -16.54 -6.89
N GLY A 199 -13.50 -17.07 -7.72
CA GLY A 199 -13.39 -17.01 -9.18
C GLY A 199 -13.36 -15.56 -9.71
N ILE A 200 -14.20 -14.68 -9.14
CA ILE A 200 -14.24 -13.26 -9.51
C ILE A 200 -12.94 -12.54 -9.10
N VAL A 201 -12.48 -12.75 -7.86
CA VAL A 201 -11.22 -12.18 -7.35
C VAL A 201 -10.03 -12.68 -8.17
N SER A 202 -9.98 -13.98 -8.46
CA SER A 202 -8.93 -14.58 -9.28
C SER A 202 -8.89 -13.96 -10.68
N ARG A 203 -10.05 -13.76 -11.32
CA ARG A 203 -10.13 -13.09 -12.62
C ARG A 203 -9.62 -11.66 -12.56
N LEU A 204 -10.00 -10.90 -11.53
CA LEU A 204 -9.50 -9.53 -11.32
C LEU A 204 -7.98 -9.51 -11.19
N LEU A 205 -7.41 -10.33 -10.30
CA LEU A 205 -5.97 -10.37 -10.03
C LEU A 205 -5.15 -10.89 -11.22
N GLN A 206 -5.74 -11.73 -12.07
CA GLN A 206 -5.06 -12.27 -13.24
C GLN A 206 -5.11 -11.33 -14.45
N HIS A 207 -6.02 -10.37 -14.47
CA HIS A 207 -6.25 -9.49 -15.62
C HIS A 207 -5.03 -8.59 -15.91
N PRO A 208 -4.56 -8.51 -17.17
CA PRO A 208 -3.38 -7.72 -17.52
C PRO A 208 -3.47 -6.24 -17.11
N ALA A 209 -4.63 -5.60 -17.30
CA ALA A 209 -4.82 -4.21 -16.90
C ALA A 209 -4.62 -4.00 -15.39
N ILE A 210 -5.11 -4.91 -14.55
CA ILE A 210 -4.95 -4.81 -13.08
C ILE A 210 -3.49 -5.01 -12.68
N LYS A 211 -2.81 -5.99 -13.30
CA LYS A 211 -1.37 -6.21 -13.07
C LYS A 211 -0.52 -5.01 -13.48
N ARG A 212 -0.85 -4.37 -14.60
CA ARG A 212 -0.16 -3.16 -15.08
C ARG A 212 -0.36 -1.97 -14.15
N LEU A 213 -1.58 -1.75 -13.66
CA LEU A 213 -1.86 -0.73 -12.64
C LEU A 213 -1.05 -0.97 -11.36
N ALA A 214 -1.03 -2.22 -10.87
CA ALA A 214 -0.27 -2.61 -9.69
C ALA A 214 1.24 -2.43 -9.90
N GLY A 215 1.77 -2.90 -11.04
CA GLY A 215 3.19 -2.79 -11.40
C GLY A 215 3.66 -1.33 -11.45
N PHE A 216 2.85 -0.43 -12.01
CA PHE A 216 3.15 1.01 -11.99
C PHE A 216 3.27 1.56 -10.56
N GLY A 217 2.39 1.14 -9.64
CA GLY A 217 2.45 1.52 -8.23
C GLY A 217 3.64 0.94 -7.47
N ASP A 218 4.02 -0.29 -7.78
CA ASP A 218 5.16 -1.00 -7.17
C ASP A 218 6.52 -0.56 -7.75
N GLY A 219 6.50 0.22 -8.83
CA GLY A 219 7.71 0.63 -9.56
C GLY A 219 8.37 -0.53 -10.31
N GLU A 220 7.65 -1.64 -10.53
CA GLU A 220 8.06 -2.70 -11.44
C GLU A 220 7.70 -2.30 -12.88
N HIS A 221 8.69 -2.34 -13.76
CA HIS A 221 8.49 -2.07 -15.18
C HIS A 221 7.57 -3.11 -15.82
N ASP A 222 6.66 -2.63 -16.68
CA ASP A 222 5.98 -3.41 -17.73
C ASP A 222 6.95 -4.19 -18.62
#